data_AF-A0AA87U7N3-F1
#
_entry.id   AF-A0AA87U7N3-F1
#
_cell.length_a   1.000
_cell.length_b   1.000
_cell.length_c   1.000
_cell.angle_alpha   90.00
_cell.angle_beta   90.00
_cell.angle_gamma   90.00
#
_symmetry.space_group_name_H-M   'P 1'
#
loop_
_entity.id
_entity.type
_entity.pdbx_description
1 polymer ?
#
loop_
_entity_poly.entity_id
_entity_poly.type
_entity_poly.pdbx_seq_one_letter_code
_entity_poly.pdbx_strand_id
1 'polypeptide(L)' 'MHRRAEELDALDAILPFDRRDQLAALLTDDEVATLKHLEQQGMGDNTLRALASDLGYLEAWCEFATGAPLSCRV' A
#
# COMPACT_ATOMS: atom_id res chain seq x y z
N MET A 1 -8.03 -7.90 -6.74
CA MET A 1 -7.71 -6.56 -7.25
C MET A 1 -8.69 -5.50 -6.74
N HIS A 2 -10.01 -5.61 -6.97
CA HIS A 2 -10.97 -4.57 -6.53
C HIS A 2 -10.97 -4.28 -5.02
N ARG A 3 -10.98 -5.30 -4.16
CA ARG A 3 -11.04 -5.08 -2.70
C ARG A 3 -9.89 -4.22 -2.15
N ARG A 4 -8.66 -4.43 -2.61
CA ARG A 4 -7.49 -3.65 -2.15
C ARG A 4 -7.54 -2.22 -2.67
N ALA A 5 -7.97 -2.02 -3.91
CA ALA A 5 -8.18 -0.69 -4.48
C ALA A 5 -9.27 0.08 -3.72
N GLU A 6 -10.40 -0.56 -3.41
CA GLU A 6 -11.48 0.00 -2.59
C GLU A 6 -11.02 0.38 -1.18
N GLU A 7 -10.11 -0.39 -0.57
CA GLU A 7 -9.55 -0.04 0.73
C GLU A 7 -8.57 1.14 0.64
N LEU A 8 -7.86 1.27 -0.48
CA LEU A 8 -7.03 2.43 -0.79
C LEU A 8 -7.84 3.67 -1.24
N ASP A 9 -9.13 3.55 -1.57
CA ASP A 9 -10.00 4.70 -1.86
C ASP A 9 -10.16 5.63 -0.66
N ALA A 10 -9.96 5.14 0.57
CA ALA A 10 -9.87 6.01 1.75
C ALA A 10 -8.73 7.05 1.62
N LEU A 11 -7.73 6.77 0.78
CA LEU A 11 -6.61 7.64 0.48
C LEU A 11 -6.81 8.45 -0.81
N ASP A 12 -8.03 8.54 -1.38
CA ASP A 12 -8.32 9.26 -2.64
C ASP A 12 -7.82 10.71 -2.64
N ALA A 13 -7.98 11.40 -1.50
CA ALA A 13 -7.49 12.77 -1.32
C ALA A 13 -5.96 12.91 -1.48
N ILE A 14 -5.23 11.79 -1.49
CA ILE A 14 -3.78 11.71 -1.33
C ILE A 14 -3.13 10.97 -2.52
N LEU A 15 -3.82 9.98 -3.09
CA LEU A 15 -3.32 9.10 -4.14
C LEU A 15 -4.20 9.18 -5.41
N PRO A 16 -3.63 9.54 -6.57
CA PRO A 16 -4.29 9.40 -7.86
C PRO A 16 -4.81 7.98 -8.06
N PHE A 17 -5.95 7.82 -8.74
CA PHE A 17 -6.60 6.52 -8.94
C PHE A 17 -5.66 5.47 -9.57
N ASP A 18 -4.90 5.83 -10.60
CA ASP A 18 -3.91 4.93 -11.22
C ASP A 18 -2.86 4.40 -10.23
N ARG A 19 -2.51 5.22 -9.23
CA ARG A 19 -1.57 4.84 -8.18
C ARG A 19 -2.21 3.87 -7.18
N ARG A 20 -3.51 3.98 -6.93
CA ARG A 20 -4.25 3.02 -6.08
C ARG A 20 -4.28 1.65 -6.72
N ASP A 21 -4.59 1.56 -8.02
CA ASP A 21 -4.59 0.29 -8.74
C ASP A 21 -3.21 -0.36 -8.78
N GLN A 22 -2.16 0.45 -9.00
CA GLN A 22 -0.78 -0.02 -8.96
C GLN A 22 -0.41 -0.56 -7.57
N LEU A 23 -0.74 0.16 -6.50
CA LEU A 23 -0.48 -0.27 -5.14
C LEU A 23 -1.32 -1.50 -4.75
N ALA A 24 -2.58 -1.59 -5.19
CA ALA A 24 -3.43 -2.75 -4.95
C ALA A 24 -2.91 -4.04 -5.61
N ALA A 25 -2.14 -3.91 -6.69
CA ALA A 25 -1.47 -5.02 -7.36
C ALA A 25 -0.17 -5.44 -6.65
N LEU A 26 0.54 -4.50 -6.03
CA LEU A 26 1.84 -4.74 -5.38
C LEU A 26 1.70 -5.13 -3.90
N LEU A 27 0.84 -4.43 -3.17
CA LEU A 27 0.69 -4.59 -1.73
C LEU A 27 -0.18 -5.81 -1.37
N THR A 28 0.15 -6.41 -0.25
CA THR A 28 -0.63 -7.46 0.40
C THR A 28 -1.86 -6.89 1.12
N ASP A 29 -2.80 -7.76 1.50
CA ASP A 29 -4.01 -7.34 2.22
C ASP A 29 -3.66 -6.71 3.59
N ASP A 30 -2.62 -7.22 4.27
CA ASP A 30 -2.20 -6.72 5.57
C ASP A 30 -1.57 -5.32 5.49
N GLU A 31 -0.82 -5.04 4.42
CA GLU A 31 -0.23 -3.72 4.19
C GLU A 31 -1.29 -2.67 3.85
N VAL A 32 -2.28 -3.04 3.04
CA VAL A 32 -3.43 -2.17 2.75
C VAL A 32 -4.25 -1.91 4.01
N ALA A 33 -4.49 -2.93 4.82
CA ALA A 33 -5.17 -2.78 6.12
C ALA A 33 -4.38 -1.88 7.08
N THR A 34 -3.05 -1.95 7.06
CA THR A 34 -2.18 -1.07 7.85
C THR A 34 -2.30 0.38 7.42
N LEU A 35 -2.24 0.66 6.11
CA LEU A 35 -2.40 2.03 5.60
C LEU A 35 -3.76 2.62 5.97
N LYS A 36 -4.83 1.83 5.83
CA LYS A 36 -6.19 2.22 6.24
C LYS A 36 -6.30 2.46 7.74
N HIS A 37 -5.66 1.63 8.56
CA HIS A 37 -5.63 1.83 9.99
C HIS A 37 -4.93 3.14 10.37
N LEU A 38 -3.80 3.46 9.74
CA LEU A 38 -3.06 4.70 9.99
C LEU A 38 -3.84 5.95 9.58
N GLU A 39 -4.57 5.88 8.47
CA GLU A 39 -5.51 6.93 8.06
C GLU A 39 -6.60 7.15 9.12
N GLN A 40 -7.20 6.07 9.63
CA GLN A 40 -8.18 6.15 10.72
C GLN A 40 -7.61 6.69 12.03
N GLN A 41 -6.30 6.55 12.29
CA GLN A 41 -5.61 7.15 13.43
C GLN A 41 -5.31 8.65 13.23
N GLY A 42 -5.67 9.23 12.09
CA GLY A 42 -5.42 10.64 11.78
C GLY A 42 -3.99 10.92 11.36
N MET A 43 -3.28 9.93 10.79
CA MET A 43 -1.97 10.17 10.21
C MET A 43 -2.08 11.16 9.05
N GLY A 44 -1.15 12.11 9.00
CA GLY A 44 -1.18 13.15 7.97
C GLY A 44 -0.99 12.60 6.55
N ASP A 45 -1.68 13.20 5.60
CA ASP A 45 -1.72 12.81 4.19
C ASP A 45 -0.33 12.61 3.55
N ASN A 46 0.60 13.53 3.83
CA ASN A 46 1.96 13.45 3.30
C ASN A 46 2.71 12.23 3.85
N THR A 47 2.48 11.87 5.12
CA THR A 47 3.09 10.72 5.76
C THR A 47 2.51 9.43 5.20
N LEU A 48 1.18 9.33 5.05
CA LEU A 48 0.53 8.17 4.43
C LEU A 48 1.01 7.97 2.98
N ARG A 49 1.18 9.06 2.24
CA ARG A 49 1.70 9.01 0.86
C ARG A 49 3.13 8.49 0.79
N ALA A 50 3.98 8.92 1.72
CA ALA A 50 5.35 8.45 1.82
C ALA A 50 5.38 6.96 2.17
N LEU A 51 4.63 6.55 3.21
CA LEU A 51 4.52 5.16 3.62
C LEU A 51 3.99 4.23 2.53
N ALA A 52 2.93 4.63 1.82
CA ALA A 52 2.42 3.86 0.68
C ALA A 52 3.46 3.71 -0.43
N SER A 53 4.29 4.74 -0.64
CA SER A 53 5.40 4.68 -1.60
C SER A 53 6.50 3.74 -1.16
N ASP A 54 6.89 3.80 0.12
CA ASP A 54 7.95 2.97 0.69
C ASP A 54 7.54 1.50 0.69
N LEU A 55 6.30 1.20 1.07
CA LEU A 55 5.76 -0.17 1.00
C LEU A 55 5.73 -0.70 -0.43
N GLY A 56 5.20 0.09 -1.38
CA GLY A 56 5.17 -0.33 -2.78
C GLY A 56 6.56 -0.56 -3.37
N TYR A 57 7.55 0.25 -2.97
CA TYR A 57 8.94 0.08 -3.38
C TYR A 57 9.56 -1.21 -2.78
N LEU A 58 9.38 -1.43 -1.48
CA LEU A 58 9.96 -2.58 -0.80
C LEU A 58 9.33 -3.91 -1.28
N GLU A 59 8.00 -3.94 -1.53
CA GLU A 59 7.34 -5.14 -2.04
C GLU A 59 7.84 -5.49 -3.43
N ALA A 60 7.88 -4.50 -4.35
CA ALA A 60 8.43 -4.70 -5.69
C ALA A 60 9.90 -5.17 -5.65
N TRP A 61 10.70 -4.62 -4.74
CA TRP A 61 12.09 -5.05 -4.56
C TRP A 61 12.23 -6.46 -4.01
N CYS A 62 11.40 -6.86 -3.03
CA CYS A 62 11.45 -8.20 -2.48
C CYS A 62 10.93 -9.25 -3.44
N GLU A 63 9.86 -8.96 -4.18
CA GLU A 63 9.38 -9.83 -5.24
C GLU A 63 10.47 -10.02 -6.31
N PHE A 64 11.13 -8.94 -6.74
CA PHE A 64 12.23 -9.02 -7.70
C PHE A 64 13.45 -9.79 -7.16
N ALA A 65 13.85 -9.55 -5.91
CA ALA A 65 15.07 -10.12 -5.35
C ALA A 65 14.90 -11.57 -4.87
N THR A 66 13.68 -11.99 -4.52
CA THR A 66 13.44 -13.24 -3.79
C THR A 66 12.34 -14.12 -4.38
N GLY A 67 11.50 -13.58 -5.27
CA GLY A 67 10.32 -14.25 -5.78
C GLY A 67 9.20 -14.39 -4.76
N ALA A 68 9.30 -13.71 -3.61
CA ALA A 68 8.31 -13.75 -2.53
C ALA A 68 8.04 -12.33 -1.99
N PRO A 69 6.81 -12.06 -1.50
CA PRO A 69 6.46 -10.77 -0.91
C PRO A 69 7.19 -10.53 0.43
N LEU A 70 7.31 -9.27 0.84
CA LEU A 70 7.98 -8.88 2.10
C LEU A 70 7.40 -9.62 3.30
N SER A 71 6.07 -9.70 3.37
CA SER A 71 5.35 -10.33 4.49
C SER A 71 5.63 -11.82 4.65
N CYS A 72 6.18 -12.49 3.62
CA CYS A 72 6.54 -13.90 3.66
C CYS A 72 7.92 -14.16 4.30
N ARG A 73 8.71 -13.11 4.59
CA ARG A 73 9.97 -13.22 5.34
C ARG A 73 9.69 -13.02 6.84
N VAL A 74 9.23 -14.08 7.49
CA VAL A 74 9.29 -14.21 8.96
C VAL A 74 10.59 -14.89 9.36
#